data_AF-A0A382XDS5-F1
#
_entry.id   AF-A0A382XDS5-F1
#
_cell.length_a   1.000
_cell.length_b   1.000
_cell.length_c   1.000
_cell.angle_alpha   90.00
_cell.angle_beta   90.00
_cell.angle_gamma   90.00
#
_symmetry.space_group_name_H-M   'P 1'
#
loop_
_entity.id
_entity.type
_entity.pdbx_description
1 polymer ?
#
loop_
_entity_poly.entity_id
_entity_poly.type
_entity_poly.pdbx_seq_one_letter_code
_entity_poly.pdbx_strand_id
1 'polypeptide(L)'
;MNLNSNTDGSVKICCAQNENMHLKKDDDTTFNLYEDDISEVWNSKHIQSIRKRLLNGEQIQECNVCWNVENAEKDYGGHDAPKSTRLDSIQSYMEDDGIFSWLRESIEKNMQSTLEDGWVDETLKSFELRLGNHCNLKCNMCWGYSSSRINSERLHLLQSKDKDIPSWLFDMWYPSEYDISKIN
;
A
#
# COMPACT_ATOMS: atom_id res chain seq x y z
N MET A 1 14.35 -0.96 2.65
CA MET A 1 12.99 -0.38 2.59
C MET A 1 12.50 -0.53 1.15
N ASN A 2 11.32 -1.10 0.97
CA ASN A 2 10.67 -1.41 -0.32
C ASN A 2 9.81 -0.22 -0.77
N LEU A 3 9.46 -0.14 -2.06
CA LEU A 3 8.36 0.68 -2.55
C LEU A 3 7.35 -0.22 -3.29
N ASN A 4 6.09 0.22 -3.35
CA ASN A 4 5.01 -0.50 -4.00
C ASN A 4 4.23 0.45 -4.92
N SER A 5 3.70 -0.03 -6.04
CA SER A 5 2.71 0.73 -6.81
C SER A 5 1.32 0.12 -6.72
N ASN A 6 0.30 0.95 -6.86
CA ASN A 6 -1.01 0.50 -7.31
C ASN A 6 -1.03 0.31 -8.83
N THR A 7 -2.12 -0.25 -9.33
CA THR A 7 -2.36 -0.52 -10.76
C THR A 7 -2.47 0.74 -11.62
N ASP A 8 -2.79 1.89 -11.03
CA ASP A 8 -2.86 3.19 -11.69
C ASP A 8 -1.51 3.93 -11.72
N GLY A 9 -0.44 3.31 -11.20
CA GLY A 9 0.89 3.91 -11.12
C GLY A 9 1.14 4.73 -9.86
N SER A 10 0.15 4.94 -8.98
CA SER A 10 0.36 5.64 -7.72
C SER A 10 1.27 4.86 -6.77
N VAL A 11 2.19 5.55 -6.09
CA VAL A 11 3.25 4.90 -5.28
C VAL A 11 2.91 4.86 -3.79
N LYS A 12 3.33 3.79 -3.12
CA LYS A 12 3.13 3.48 -1.69
C LYS A 12 4.43 2.94 -1.06
N ILE A 13 4.52 2.89 0.27
CA ILE A 13 5.72 2.36 0.95
C ILE A 13 5.70 0.84 1.13
N CYS A 14 4.53 0.21 1.04
CA CYS A 14 4.37 -1.22 1.29
C CYS A 14 3.16 -1.78 0.55
N CYS A 15 3.17 -3.09 0.25
CA CYS A 15 2.04 -3.80 -0.34
C CYS A 15 0.87 -4.02 0.63
N ALA A 16 1.15 -4.07 1.95
CA ALA A 16 0.16 -4.25 3.01
C ALA A 16 -0.45 -2.92 3.49
N GLN A 17 0.06 -1.77 3.01
CA GLN A 17 -0.52 -0.47 3.28
C GLN A 17 -1.91 -0.35 2.63
N ASN A 18 -2.84 0.36 3.28
CA ASN A 18 -4.14 0.69 2.72
C ASN A 18 -4.02 1.31 1.32
N GLU A 19 -4.90 0.90 0.40
CA GLU A 19 -4.80 1.24 -1.04
C GLU A 19 -4.95 2.73 -1.34
N ASN A 20 -5.70 3.45 -0.50
CA ASN A 20 -5.97 4.89 -0.61
C ASN A 20 -4.88 5.78 0.00
N MET A 21 -3.86 5.21 0.63
CA MET A 21 -2.71 5.96 1.12
C MET A 21 -1.63 5.95 0.05
N HIS A 22 -1.13 7.12 -0.34
CA HIS A 22 -0.12 7.25 -1.38
C HIS A 22 0.98 8.22 -0.98
N LEU A 23 2.16 8.05 -1.58
CA LEU A 23 3.23 9.01 -1.46
C LEU A 23 2.86 10.32 -2.15
N LYS A 24 3.20 11.41 -1.49
CA LYS A 24 2.81 12.77 -1.84
C LYS A 24 4.02 13.60 -2.21
N LYS A 25 3.86 14.43 -3.24
CA LYS A 25 4.77 15.50 -3.61
C LYS A 25 4.62 16.68 -2.66
N ASP A 26 5.48 17.67 -2.81
CA ASP A 26 5.47 18.89 -1.99
C ASP A 26 4.21 19.75 -2.16
N ASP A 27 3.51 19.60 -3.29
CA ASP A 27 2.23 20.26 -3.60
C ASP A 27 1.00 19.42 -3.22
N ASP A 28 1.19 18.35 -2.44
CA ASP A 28 0.16 17.39 -1.99
C ASP A 28 -0.45 16.51 -3.10
N THR A 29 0.03 16.63 -4.34
CA THR A 29 -0.32 15.70 -5.40
C THR A 29 0.34 14.33 -5.16
N THR A 30 -0.27 13.28 -5.72
CA THR A 30 0.24 11.91 -5.55
C THR A 30 1.35 11.63 -6.56
N PHE A 31 2.44 11.00 -6.12
CA PHE A 31 3.46 10.49 -7.04
C PHE A 31 2.90 9.38 -7.93
N ASN A 32 3.20 9.45 -9.23
CA ASN A 32 2.78 8.46 -10.22
C ASN A 32 3.95 8.06 -11.12
N LEU A 33 4.20 6.76 -11.26
CA LEU A 33 5.31 6.21 -12.05
C LEU A 33 5.22 6.46 -13.56
N TYR A 34 4.06 6.91 -14.06
CA TYR A 34 3.92 7.33 -15.44
C TYR A 34 4.67 8.64 -15.73
N GLU A 35 4.73 9.56 -14.75
CA GLU A 35 5.26 10.91 -14.93
C GLU A 35 6.51 11.18 -14.08
N ASP A 36 6.62 10.54 -12.92
CA ASP A 36 7.64 10.83 -11.91
C ASP A 36 8.78 9.81 -11.91
N ASP A 37 10.00 10.29 -11.65
CA ASP A 37 11.17 9.43 -11.53
C ASP A 37 11.21 8.74 -10.16
N ILE A 38 11.49 7.43 -10.16
CA ILE A 38 11.51 6.63 -8.93
C ILE A 38 12.57 7.11 -7.92
N SER A 39 13.67 7.69 -8.37
CA SER A 39 14.71 8.24 -7.50
C SER A 39 14.25 9.52 -6.79
N GLU A 40 13.42 10.33 -7.44
CA GLU A 40 12.77 11.49 -6.83
C GLU A 40 11.75 11.05 -5.77
N VAL A 41 10.95 10.02 -6.07
CA VAL A 41 10.03 9.43 -5.08
C VAL A 41 10.81 8.93 -3.87
N TRP A 42 11.90 8.19 -4.11
CA TRP A 42 12.71 7.53 -3.09
C TRP A 42 13.33 8.50 -2.09
N ASN A 43 13.69 9.71 -2.50
CA ASN A 43 14.21 10.74 -1.61
C ASN A 43 13.29 11.97 -1.52
N SER A 44 12.00 11.79 -1.75
CA SER A 44 10.98 12.82 -1.51
C SER A 44 10.90 13.21 -0.04
N LYS A 45 10.44 14.43 0.26
CA LYS A 45 10.24 14.89 1.65
C LYS A 45 9.30 14.00 2.45
N HIS A 46 8.30 13.42 1.78
CA HIS A 46 7.36 12.50 2.41
C HIS A 46 8.07 11.21 2.86
N ILE A 47 8.87 10.57 2.00
CA ILE A 47 9.64 9.37 2.38
C ILE A 47 10.69 9.68 3.45
N GLN A 48 11.38 10.81 3.33
CA GLN A 48 12.34 11.28 4.33
C GLN A 48 11.69 11.41 5.72
N SER A 49 10.52 12.05 5.80
CA SER A 49 9.73 12.14 7.03
C SER A 49 9.36 10.77 7.59
N ILE A 50 8.90 9.84 6.74
CA ILE A 50 8.57 8.47 7.14
C ILE A 50 9.79 7.76 7.74
N ARG A 51 10.96 7.84 7.09
CA ARG A 51 12.20 7.23 7.60
C ARG A 51 12.57 7.76 8.97
N LYS A 52 12.55 9.08 9.17
CA LYS A 52 12.86 9.70 10.45
C LYS A 52 11.95 9.19 11.57
N ARG A 53 10.64 9.19 11.32
CA ARG A 53 9.64 8.74 12.29
C ARG A 53 9.84 7.27 12.66
N LEU A 54 10.07 6.41 11.67
CA LEU A 54 10.36 5.00 11.93
C LEU A 54 11.67 4.76 12.69
N LEU A 55 12.74 5.51 12.36
CA LEU A 55 14.02 5.45 13.10
C LEU A 55 13.88 5.92 14.54
N ASN A 56 12.96 6.85 14.81
CA ASN A 56 12.62 7.30 16.15
C ASN A 56 11.66 6.35 16.90
N GLY A 57 11.26 5.22 16.29
CA GLY A 57 10.33 4.26 16.89
C GLY A 57 8.87 4.68 16.88
N GLU A 58 8.50 5.70 16.07
CA GLU A 58 7.11 6.14 15.96
C GLU A 58 6.26 5.17 15.14
N GLN A 59 5.02 4.96 15.56
CA GLN A 59 4.01 4.29 14.74
C GLN A 59 3.43 5.26 13.72
N ILE A 60 3.68 4.97 12.44
CA ILE A 60 3.13 5.72 11.31
C ILE A 60 1.82 5.09 10.82
N GLN A 61 0.92 5.92 10.30
CA GLN A 61 -0.40 5.51 9.82
C GLN A 61 -0.32 4.50 8.66
N GLU A 62 0.72 4.58 7.82
CA GLU A 62 0.94 3.70 6.67
C GLU A 62 1.14 2.23 7.12
N CYS A 63 1.58 2.02 8.36
CA CYS A 63 1.82 0.71 8.95
C CYS A 63 0.66 0.20 9.82
N ASN A 64 -0.46 0.93 9.91
CA ASN A 64 -1.60 0.56 10.77
C ASN A 64 -2.14 -0.84 10.50
N VAL A 65 -2.11 -1.31 9.24
CA VAL A 65 -2.52 -2.70 8.92
C VAL A 65 -1.69 -3.72 9.69
N CYS A 66 -0.37 -3.50 9.83
CA CYS A 66 0.50 -4.35 10.62
C CYS A 66 0.34 -4.08 12.13
N TRP A 67 0.23 -2.81 12.55
CA TRP A 67 0.05 -2.48 13.98
C TRP A 67 -1.23 -3.06 14.56
N ASN A 68 -2.32 -3.06 13.80
CA ASN A 68 -3.58 -3.65 14.25
C ASN A 68 -3.45 -5.16 14.49
N VAL A 69 -2.66 -5.85 13.65
CA VAL A 69 -2.35 -7.27 13.81
C VAL A 69 -1.45 -7.50 15.03
N GLU A 70 -0.41 -6.68 15.19
CA GLU A 70 0.56 -6.80 16.29
C GLU A 70 -0.01 -6.44 17.65
N ASN A 71 -0.96 -5.51 17.70
CA ASN A 71 -1.64 -5.05 18.90
C ASN A 71 -2.91 -5.86 19.22
N ALA A 72 -3.31 -6.81 18.35
CA ALA A 72 -4.49 -7.63 18.60
C ALA A 72 -4.26 -8.55 19.81
N GLU A 73 -5.19 -8.50 20.77
CA GLU A 73 -5.16 -9.41 21.92
C GLU A 73 -5.53 -10.85 21.49
N LYS A 74 -4.90 -11.83 22.16
CA LYS A 74 -5.11 -13.26 21.91
C LYS A 74 -6.42 -13.75 22.53
N ASP A 75 -7.58 -13.29 22.08
CA ASP A 75 -8.83 -13.57 22.81
C ASP A 75 -9.85 -14.46 22.07
N TYR A 76 -9.47 -15.08 20.95
CA TYR A 76 -10.34 -16.08 20.32
C TYR A 76 -9.57 -17.30 19.80
N GLY A 77 -9.81 -18.45 20.43
CA GLY A 77 -9.42 -19.77 19.90
C GLY A 77 -8.06 -20.34 20.33
N GLY A 78 -7.32 -19.70 21.25
CA GLY A 78 -6.09 -20.26 21.81
C GLY A 78 -4.92 -20.42 20.82
N HIS A 79 -5.00 -19.77 19.66
CA HIS A 79 -3.88 -19.67 18.72
C HIS A 79 -2.95 -18.52 19.09
N ASP A 80 -1.68 -18.60 18.67
CA ASP A 80 -0.76 -17.48 18.81
C ASP A 80 -1.25 -16.26 18.04
N ALA A 81 -0.85 -15.08 18.55
CA ALA A 81 -1.17 -13.82 17.89
C ALA A 81 -0.62 -13.88 16.45
N PRO A 82 -1.41 -13.52 15.43
CA PRO A 82 -0.94 -13.50 14.06
C PRO A 82 0.27 -12.58 13.95
N LYS A 83 1.29 -13.04 13.22
CA LYS A 83 2.47 -12.22 12.91
C LYS A 83 2.14 -11.32 11.74
N SER A 84 2.51 -10.04 11.82
CA SER A 84 2.28 -9.09 10.74
C SER A 84 3.24 -9.34 9.58
N THR A 85 2.81 -8.97 8.37
CA THR A 85 3.66 -9.01 7.16
C THR A 85 4.95 -8.21 7.35
N ARG A 86 4.92 -7.12 8.14
CA ARG A 86 6.10 -6.33 8.47
C ARG A 86 7.10 -7.14 9.30
N LEU A 87 6.66 -7.80 10.37
CA LEU A 87 7.53 -8.64 11.19
C LEU A 87 8.03 -9.88 10.44
N ASP A 88 7.21 -10.45 9.55
CA ASP A 88 7.61 -11.52 8.65
C ASP A 88 8.70 -11.08 7.68
N SER A 89 8.52 -9.91 7.07
CA SER A 89 9.52 -9.33 6.16
C SER A 89 10.83 -9.04 6.88
N ILE A 90 10.78 -8.43 8.07
CA ILE A 90 11.97 -8.17 8.89
C ILE A 90 12.69 -9.47 9.23
N GLN A 91 11.98 -10.51 9.69
CA GLN A 91 12.59 -11.80 9.95
C GLN A 91 13.31 -12.33 8.69
N SER A 92 12.63 -12.31 7.54
CA SER A 92 13.18 -12.75 6.26
C SER A 92 14.40 -11.95 5.79
N TYR A 93 14.55 -10.70 6.19
CA TYR A 93 15.74 -9.89 5.87
C TYR A 93 16.90 -10.15 6.82
N MET A 94 16.62 -10.45 8.09
CA MET A 94 17.62 -10.45 9.15
C MET A 94 18.15 -11.85 9.48
N GLU A 95 17.40 -12.91 9.22
CA GLU A 95 17.88 -14.29 9.39
C GLU A 95 18.85 -14.70 8.30
N ASP A 96 19.87 -15.49 8.66
CA ASP A 96 20.96 -15.87 7.75
C ASP A 96 20.44 -16.74 6.59
N ASP A 97 19.45 -17.60 6.83
CA ASP A 97 18.76 -18.45 5.86
C ASP A 97 17.45 -17.85 5.32
N GLY A 98 17.15 -16.59 5.64
CA GLY A 98 15.97 -15.90 5.15
C GLY A 98 16.01 -15.69 3.62
N ILE A 99 14.85 -15.77 2.95
CA ILE A 99 14.75 -15.63 1.47
C ILE A 99 15.26 -14.27 0.96
N PHE A 100 15.32 -13.27 1.83
CA PHE A 100 15.82 -11.93 1.52
C PHE A 100 17.06 -11.53 2.34
N SER A 101 17.79 -12.49 2.91
CA SER A 101 18.99 -12.23 3.72
C SER A 101 20.08 -11.45 2.96
N TRP A 102 20.11 -11.58 1.62
CA TRP A 102 20.97 -10.80 0.72
C TRP A 102 20.74 -9.28 0.77
N LEU A 103 19.59 -8.80 1.27
CA LEU A 103 19.32 -7.38 1.47
C LEU A 103 19.83 -6.85 2.82
N ARG A 104 20.24 -7.73 3.75
CA ARG A 104 20.60 -7.35 5.12
C ARG A 104 21.67 -6.27 5.17
N GLU A 105 22.79 -6.47 4.48
CA GLU A 105 23.89 -5.51 4.45
C GLU A 105 23.45 -4.15 3.90
N SER A 106 22.63 -4.16 2.84
CA SER A 106 22.07 -2.92 2.28
C SER A 106 21.14 -2.21 3.26
N ILE A 107 20.33 -2.95 4.02
CA ILE A 107 19.42 -2.39 5.03
C ILE A 107 20.22 -1.78 6.19
N GLU A 108 21.19 -2.52 6.73
CA GLU A 108 22.05 -2.06 7.82
C GLU A 108 22.85 -0.82 7.41
N LYS A 109 23.43 -0.83 6.20
CA LYS A 109 24.12 0.33 5.63
C LYS A 109 23.18 1.51 5.50
N ASN A 110 21.97 1.33 4.98
CA ASN A 110 20.99 2.41 4.84
C ASN A 110 20.61 3.00 6.19
N MET A 111 20.42 2.19 7.23
CA MET A 111 20.12 2.69 8.58
C MET A 111 21.26 3.54 9.15
N GLN A 112 22.51 3.20 8.85
CA GLN A 112 23.69 3.94 9.29
C GLN A 112 23.98 5.19 8.44
N SER A 113 23.64 5.16 7.15
CA SER A 113 23.91 6.24 6.20
C SER A 113 22.74 7.21 6.01
N THR A 114 21.57 6.93 6.62
CA THR A 114 20.44 7.84 6.61
C THR A 114 20.84 9.14 7.31
N LEU A 115 20.79 10.26 6.58
CA LEU A 115 21.08 11.57 7.12
C LEU A 115 20.00 12.01 8.12
N GLU A 116 20.28 13.04 8.91
CA GLU A 116 19.36 13.55 9.95
C GLU A 116 18.00 14.01 9.38
N ASP A 117 17.96 14.38 8.11
CA ASP A 117 16.75 14.73 7.37
C ASP A 117 15.99 13.52 6.81
N GLY A 118 16.54 12.30 6.89
CA GLY A 118 15.94 11.08 6.35
C GLY A 118 16.39 10.74 4.92
N TRP A 119 17.31 11.50 4.34
CA TRP A 119 17.85 11.25 3.01
C TRP A 119 18.82 10.05 3.01
N VAL A 120 18.83 9.29 1.91
CA VAL A 120 19.68 8.09 1.74
C VAL A 120 20.36 8.12 0.37
N ASP A 121 21.68 7.95 0.34
CA ASP A 121 22.52 7.94 -0.87
C ASP A 121 22.31 6.69 -1.73
N GLU A 122 22.04 5.57 -1.08
CA GLU A 122 21.78 4.30 -1.73
C GLU A 122 20.47 4.32 -2.52
N THR A 123 20.51 3.69 -3.69
CA THR A 123 19.34 3.53 -4.55
C THR A 123 18.36 2.49 -4.00
N LEU A 124 17.10 2.62 -4.42
CA LEU A 124 16.03 1.67 -4.09
C LEU A 124 16.45 0.24 -4.50
N LYS A 125 16.42 -0.70 -3.55
CA LYS A 125 16.82 -2.10 -3.78
C LYS A 125 15.67 -3.06 -4.11
N SER A 126 14.46 -2.69 -3.73
CA SER A 126 13.27 -3.53 -3.91
C SER A 126 12.09 -2.64 -4.27
N PHE A 127 11.36 -3.07 -5.30
CA PHE A 127 10.18 -2.39 -5.80
C PHE A 127 9.16 -3.42 -6.27
N GLU A 128 7.97 -3.42 -5.68
CA GLU A 128 6.83 -4.21 -6.14
C GLU A 128 6.01 -3.38 -7.12
N LEU A 129 6.17 -3.68 -8.41
CA LEU A 129 5.39 -3.06 -9.48
C LEU A 129 4.07 -3.83 -9.67
N ARG A 130 2.95 -3.19 -9.34
CA ARG A 130 1.63 -3.68 -9.76
C ARG A 130 1.29 -3.09 -11.10
N LEU A 131 1.48 -3.88 -12.14
CA LEU A 131 1.09 -3.50 -13.48
C LEU A 131 -0.44 -3.41 -13.56
N GLY A 132 -0.93 -2.23 -13.94
CA GLY A 132 -2.32 -2.04 -14.29
C GLY A 132 -2.71 -2.98 -15.41
N ASN A 133 -3.77 -3.75 -15.19
CA ASN A 133 -4.45 -4.42 -16.26
C ASN A 133 -5.38 -3.37 -16.91
N HIS A 134 -4.92 -2.68 -17.95
CA HIS A 134 -5.87 -2.27 -19.00
C HIS A 134 -6.40 -3.56 -19.65
N CYS A 135 -7.26 -4.25 -18.88
CA CYS A 135 -7.81 -5.54 -19.19
C CYS A 135 -9.01 -5.29 -20.07
N ASN A 136 -8.91 -5.75 -21.30
CA ASN A 136 -10.07 -5.96 -22.17
C ASN A 136 -10.94 -7.15 -21.70
N LEU A 137 -10.51 -7.90 -20.67
CA LEU A 137 -11.33 -8.88 -19.96
C LEU A 137 -12.02 -8.24 -18.74
N LYS A 138 -13.30 -8.55 -18.57
CA LYS A 138 -14.09 -8.17 -17.39
C LYS A 138 -13.84 -9.19 -16.28
N CYS A 139 -12.89 -8.93 -15.38
CA CYS A 139 -12.49 -9.89 -14.36
C CYS A 139 -13.44 -9.87 -13.16
N ASN A 140 -14.42 -10.76 -13.10
CA ASN A 140 -15.36 -10.90 -11.97
C ASN A 140 -14.69 -11.29 -10.63
N MET A 141 -13.43 -11.75 -10.64
CA MET A 141 -12.67 -12.11 -9.44
C MET A 141 -12.02 -10.89 -8.77
N CYS A 142 -11.77 -9.82 -9.52
CA CYS A 142 -11.15 -8.60 -9.01
C CYS A 142 -12.19 -7.67 -8.40
N TRP A 143 -11.83 -6.98 -7.30
CA TRP A 143 -12.67 -5.93 -6.72
C TRP A 143 -12.82 -4.75 -7.70
N GLY A 144 -13.82 -3.88 -7.49
CA GLY A 144 -14.15 -2.78 -8.41
C GLY A 144 -12.96 -1.83 -8.65
N TYR A 145 -12.13 -1.60 -7.63
CA TYR A 145 -10.90 -0.82 -7.74
C TYR A 145 -9.86 -1.42 -8.70
N SER A 146 -9.83 -2.74 -8.83
CA SER A 146 -8.85 -3.46 -9.64
C SER A 146 -9.39 -3.83 -11.04
N SER A 147 -10.64 -3.46 -11.36
CA SER A 147 -11.21 -3.64 -12.70
C SER A 147 -12.25 -2.56 -13.01
N SER A 148 -11.85 -1.57 -13.79
CA SER A 148 -12.74 -0.47 -14.21
C SER A 148 -14.02 -0.94 -14.91
N ARG A 149 -13.96 -2.03 -15.68
CA ARG A 149 -15.15 -2.62 -16.34
C ARG A 149 -16.15 -3.25 -15.35
N ILE A 150 -15.66 -3.86 -14.26
CA ILE A 150 -16.52 -4.35 -13.17
C ILE A 150 -17.08 -3.17 -12.38
N ASN A 151 -16.25 -2.17 -12.10
CA ASN A 151 -16.70 -0.97 -11.41
C ASN A 151 -17.84 -0.28 -12.18
N SER A 152 -17.67 -0.05 -13.48
CA SER A 152 -18.69 0.55 -14.34
C SER A 152 -19.99 -0.26 -14.37
N GLU A 153 -19.91 -1.59 -14.44
CA GLU A 153 -21.12 -2.43 -14.34
C GLU A 153 -21.79 -2.31 -12.97
N ARG A 154 -21.03 -2.39 -11.87
CA ARG A 154 -21.59 -2.26 -10.52
C ARG A 154 -22.29 -0.92 -10.33
N LEU A 155 -21.65 0.16 -10.75
CA LEU A 155 -22.21 1.49 -10.70
C LEU A 155 -23.48 1.60 -11.55
N HIS A 156 -23.53 0.98 -12.72
CA HIS A 156 -24.74 0.90 -13.54
C HIS A 156 -25.86 0.13 -12.85
N LEU A 157 -25.56 -1.00 -12.19
CA LEU A 157 -26.53 -1.78 -11.39
C LEU A 157 -27.05 -1.00 -10.17
N LEU A 158 -26.21 -0.18 -9.55
CA LEU A 158 -26.60 0.69 -8.43
C LEU A 158 -27.49 1.85 -8.90
N GLN A 159 -27.19 2.46 -10.05
CA GLN A 159 -27.98 3.54 -10.67
C GLN A 159 -29.35 3.05 -11.13
N SER A 160 -29.44 1.84 -11.66
CA SER A 160 -30.70 1.27 -12.14
C SER A 160 -31.68 0.90 -11.02
N LYS A 161 -31.28 1.02 -9.73
CA LYS A 161 -32.02 0.54 -8.55
C LYS A 161 -32.72 -0.77 -8.88
N ASP A 162 -31.94 -1.82 -9.14
CA ASP A 162 -32.52 -3.15 -9.09
C ASP A 162 -33.11 -3.31 -7.68
N LYS A 163 -34.43 -3.32 -7.59
CA LYS A 163 -35.18 -3.12 -6.32
C LYS A 163 -34.91 -4.20 -5.28
N ASP A 164 -34.16 -5.22 -5.68
CA ASP A 164 -33.85 -6.43 -4.95
C ASP A 164 -32.39 -6.48 -4.46
N ILE A 165 -31.58 -5.43 -4.64
CA ILE A 165 -30.24 -5.38 -4.04
C ILE A 165 -30.36 -5.27 -2.51
N PRO A 166 -29.81 -6.23 -1.74
CA PRO A 166 -29.79 -6.13 -0.28
C PRO A 166 -28.98 -4.92 0.19
N SER A 167 -29.45 -4.23 1.24
CA SER A 167 -28.77 -3.02 1.76
C SER A 167 -27.30 -3.24 2.11
N TRP A 168 -26.94 -4.41 2.67
CA TRP A 168 -25.55 -4.72 2.98
C TRP A 168 -24.65 -4.80 1.74
N LEU A 169 -25.20 -5.24 0.60
CA LEU A 169 -24.46 -5.35 -0.66
C LEU A 169 -24.30 -3.97 -1.30
N PHE A 170 -25.34 -3.13 -1.20
CA PHE A 170 -25.28 -1.71 -1.59
C PHE A 170 -24.16 -1.00 -0.83
N ASP A 171 -24.13 -1.10 0.50
CA ASP A 171 -23.13 -0.46 1.36
C ASP A 171 -21.71 -0.98 1.08
N MET A 172 -21.56 -2.28 0.78
CA MET A 172 -20.26 -2.87 0.43
C MET A 172 -19.73 -2.41 -0.93
N TRP A 173 -20.61 -2.21 -1.92
CA TRP A 173 -20.22 -1.79 -3.27
C TRP A 173 -20.14 -0.27 -3.44
N TYR A 174 -20.72 0.47 -2.51
CA TYR A 174 -20.73 1.92 -2.47
C TYR A 174 -20.07 2.43 -1.17
N PRO A 175 -18.72 2.44 -1.08
CA PRO A 175 -18.08 3.23 -0.05
C PRO A 175 -18.48 4.70 -0.27
N SER A 176 -18.89 5.39 0.79
CA SER A 176 -19.42 6.78 0.79
C SER A 176 -18.52 7.84 0.10
N GLU A 177 -17.32 7.44 -0.28
CA GLU A 177 -16.28 8.22 -0.94
C GLU A 177 -16.51 8.35 -2.47
N TYR A 178 -17.37 7.51 -3.07
CA TYR A 178 -17.69 7.57 -4.50
C TYR A 178 -18.93 8.43 -4.76
N ASP A 179 -18.80 9.49 -5.56
CA ASP A 179 -19.93 10.32 -5.98
C ASP A 179 -20.63 9.70 -7.20
N ILE A 180 -21.70 8.92 -6.97
CA ILE A 180 -22.51 8.29 -8.05
C ILE A 180 -23.12 9.29 -9.05
N SER A 181 -23.24 10.57 -8.68
CA SER A 181 -23.80 11.59 -9.57
C SER A 181 -22.87 11.98 -10.72
N LYS A 182 -21.59 11.60 -10.64
CA LYS A 182 -20.56 11.90 -11.66
C LYS A 182 -20.34 10.79 -12.69
N ILE A 183 -21.09 9.68 -12.59
CA ILE A 183 -20.99 8.56 -13.51
C ILE A 183 -22.11 8.70 -14.54
N ASN A 184 -21.74 9.16 -15.74
CA ASN A 184 -22.64 9.24 -16.91
C ASN A 184 -22.92 7.86 -17.52
#